data_AF-A0A0J9YGG8-F1
#
_entry.id   AF-A0A0J9YGG8-F1
#
_cell.length_a   1.000
_cell.length_b   1.000
_cell.length_c   1.000
_cell.angle_alpha   90.00
_cell.angle_beta   90.00
_cell.angle_gamma   90.00
#
_symmetry.space_group_name_H-M   'P 1'
#
loop_
_entity.id
_entity.type
_entity.pdbx_description
1 polymer ?
#
loop_
_entity_poly.entity_id
_entity_poly.type
_entity_poly.pdbx_seq_one_letter_code
_entity_poly.pdbx_strand_id
1 'polypeptide(L)' 'MELNQLWNNQITLAIIRSDCFLDLYDGANVTDTHRFLGGEISDNNIYDLSRYAFANRTSSYICQCNGFLMN' A
#
# COMPACT_ATOMS: atom_id res chain seq x y z
N MET A 1 -19.36 -1.43 -13.34
CA MET A 1 -18.68 -0.93 -12.14
C MET A 1 -17.38 -1.70 -12.04
N GLU A 2 -16.25 -1.04 -12.30
CA GLU A 2 -14.95 -1.71 -12.26
C GLU A 2 -14.63 -2.08 -10.80
N LEU A 3 -14.17 -3.31 -10.58
CA LEU A 3 -13.89 -3.90 -9.27
C LEU A 3 -13.01 -2.98 -8.38
N ASN A 4 -12.16 -2.17 -9.00
CA ASN A 4 -11.27 -1.21 -8.33
C ASN A 4 -12.01 -0.09 -7.60
N GLN A 5 -13.18 0.34 -8.07
CA GLN A 5 -13.93 1.42 -7.43
C GLN A 5 -14.59 0.98 -6.11
N LEU A 6 -14.80 -0.33 -5.93
CA LEU A 6 -15.42 -0.88 -4.71
C LEU A 6 -14.50 -0.79 -3.49
N TRP A 7 -13.18 -0.74 -3.70
CA TRP A 7 -12.20 -0.76 -2.61
C TRP A 7 -11.63 0.62 -2.28
N ASN A 8 -11.98 1.64 -3.07
CA ASN A 8 -11.59 3.02 -2.81
C ASN A 8 -12.04 3.44 -1.41
N ASN A 9 -11.10 3.93 -0.59
CA ASN A 9 -11.39 4.41 0.76
C ASN A 9 -12.00 3.34 1.67
N GLN A 10 -11.78 2.05 1.41
CA GLN A 10 -12.24 0.93 2.25
C GLN A 10 -11.08 0.10 2.83
N ILE A 11 -9.84 0.42 2.45
CA ILE A 11 -8.65 -0.35 2.86
C ILE A 11 -8.26 0.06 4.28
N THR A 12 -8.12 -0.92 5.17
CA THR A 12 -7.72 -0.73 6.57
C THR A 12 -6.50 -1.56 6.97
N LEU A 13 -6.14 -2.56 6.18
CA LEU A 13 -5.05 -3.50 6.45
C LEU A 13 -4.24 -3.72 5.16
N ALA A 14 -2.92 -3.77 5.30
CA ALA A 14 -2.02 -4.19 4.23
C ALA A 14 -1.13 -5.35 4.73
N ILE A 15 -1.05 -6.42 3.93
CA ILE A 15 -0.14 -7.54 4.15
C ILE A 15 0.85 -7.53 2.98
N ILE A 16 2.13 -7.31 3.27
CA ILE A 16 3.16 -7.08 2.25
C ILE A 16 4.13 -8.26 2.25
N ARG A 17 4.53 -8.75 1.08
CA ARG A 17 5.55 -9.81 1.00
C ARG A 17 6.91 -9.26 1.49
N SER A 18 7.76 -10.12 2.04
CA SER A 18 9.04 -9.71 2.67
C SER A 18 10.06 -9.04 1.74
N ASP A 19 9.92 -9.22 0.43
CA ASP A 19 10.74 -8.62 -0.63
C ASP A 19 10.05 -7.43 -1.32
N CYS A 20 8.88 -7.00 -0.84
CA CYS A 20 8.12 -5.90 -1.43
C CYS A 20 8.08 -4.67 -0.53
N PHE A 21 7.85 -3.53 -1.16
CA PHE A 21 7.39 -2.33 -0.50
C PHE A 21 6.08 -1.85 -1.12
N LEU A 22 5.34 -1.08 -0.34
CA LEU A 22 4.09 -0.44 -0.72
C LEU A 22 4.16 1.02 -0.34
N ASP A 23 4.00 1.91 -1.31
CA ASP A 23 3.78 3.34 -1.10
C ASP A 23 2.29 3.65 -1.28
N LEU A 24 1.62 4.04 -0.18
CA LEU A 24 0.18 4.33 -0.14
C LEU A 24 -0.05 5.83 -0.19
N TYR A 25 -1.05 6.30 -0.93
CA TYR A 25 -1.39 7.72 -1.03
C TYR A 25 -2.77 8.02 -0.43
N ASP A 26 -2.88 9.13 0.28
CA ASP A 26 -4.11 9.68 0.85
C ASP A 26 -4.93 10.37 -0.24
N GLY A 27 -5.56 9.56 -1.08
CA GLY A 27 -6.32 10.02 -2.24
C GLY A 27 -6.03 9.22 -3.50
N ALA A 28 -6.49 9.78 -4.63
CA ALA A 28 -6.35 9.18 -5.95
C ALA A 28 -5.08 9.66 -6.68
N ASN A 29 -4.46 10.74 -6.22
CA ASN A 29 -3.28 11.30 -6.87
C ASN A 29 -2.01 10.86 -6.14
N VAL A 30 -1.03 10.39 -6.92
CA VAL A 30 0.33 10.05 -6.45
C VAL A 30 1.18 11.27 -6.02
N THR A 31 0.57 12.46 -5.99
CA THR A 31 1.17 13.69 -5.44
C THR A 31 0.68 13.99 -4.02
N ASP A 32 -0.33 13.26 -3.55
CA ASP A 32 -0.91 13.46 -2.23
C ASP A 32 0.03 12.94 -1.12
N THR A 33 -0.33 13.20 0.14
CA THR A 33 0.45 12.70 1.29
C THR A 33 0.57 11.18 1.20
N HIS A 34 1.78 10.65 1.37
CA HIS A 34 2.05 9.24 1.14
C HIS A 34 2.71 8.54 2.33
N ARG A 35 2.63 7.22 2.36
CA ARG A 35 3.14 6.36 3.41
C ARG A 35 3.82 5.13 2.83
N PHE A 36 5.11 5.04 3.07
CA PHE A 36 5.91 3.88 2.73
C PHE A 36 5.76 2.78 3.80
N LEU A 37 5.48 1.55 3.36
CA LEU A 37 5.34 0.34 4.17
C LEU A 37 6.17 -0.79 3.55
N GLY A 38 6.73 -1.68 4.37
CA GLY A 38 7.59 -2.77 3.90
C GLY A 38 9.00 -2.30 3.55
N GLY A 39 9.69 -3.02 2.66
CA GLY A 39 11.09 -2.76 2.30
C GLY A 39 12.13 -3.34 3.27
N GLU A 40 11.69 -3.91 4.39
CA GLU A 40 12.51 -4.67 5.33
C GLU A 40 12.22 -6.17 5.17
N ILE A 41 13.27 -7.01 5.23
CA ILE A 41 13.15 -8.48 5.29
C ILE A 41 12.66 -8.84 6.69
N SER A 42 11.39 -8.61 6.98
CA SER A 42 10.78 -8.92 8.26
C SER A 42 9.65 -9.95 8.07
N ASP A 43 9.58 -10.92 8.98
CA ASP A 43 8.54 -11.96 8.97
C ASP A 43 7.14 -11.44 9.35
N ASN A 44 7.02 -10.15 9.74
CA ASN A 44 5.80 -9.54 10.28
C ASN A 44 5.34 -8.31 9.47
N ASN A 45 5.14 -8.50 8.17
CA ASN A 45 4.71 -7.44 7.25
C ASN A 45 3.18 -7.24 7.22
N ILE A 46 2.57 -7.13 8.41
CA ILE A 46 1.14 -6.82 8.57
C ILE A 46 1.02 -5.41 9.12
N TYR A 47 0.37 -4.53 8.35
CA TYR A 47 0.25 -3.11 8.65
C TYR A 47 -1.22 -2.72 8.82
N ASP A 48 -1.58 -2.35 10.04
CA ASP A 48 -2.85 -1.71 10.36
C ASP A 48 -2.78 -0.21 9.99
N LEU A 49 -3.53 0.19 8.97
CA LEU A 49 -3.48 1.54 8.41
C LEU A 49 -4.10 2.60 9.33
N SER A 50 -4.88 2.20 10.34
CA SER A 50 -5.43 3.13 11.33
C SER A 50 -4.34 3.78 12.17
N ARG A 51 -3.22 3.07 12.38
CA ARG A 51 -2.03 3.57 13.09
C ARG A 51 -1.28 4.66 12.34
N TYR A 52 -1.56 4.81 11.05
CA TYR A 52 -0.88 5.75 10.17
C TYR A 52 -1.80 6.89 9.70
N ALA A 53 -3.08 6.89 10.11
CA ALA A 53 -4.12 7.78 9.60
C ALA A 53 -4.45 7.60 8.10
N PHE A 54 -4.16 6.42 7.53
CA PHE A 54 -4.43 6.07 6.13
C PHE A 54 -5.61 5.10 5.95
N ALA A 55 -6.18 4.57 7.03
CA ALA A 55 -7.38 3.73 6.96
C ALA A 55 -8.54 4.49 6.31
N ASN A 56 -9.23 3.85 5.37
CA ASN A 56 -10.40 4.37 4.65
C ASN A 56 -10.14 5.67 3.85
N ARG A 57 -8.90 5.92 3.44
CA ARG A 57 -8.53 7.14 2.72
C ARG A 57 -7.72 6.90 1.45
N THR A 58 -7.28 5.67 1.25
CA THR A 58 -6.43 5.28 0.14
C THR A 58 -7.27 4.83 -1.05
N SER A 59 -6.95 5.39 -2.21
CA SER A 59 -7.50 4.94 -3.50
C SER A 59 -6.42 4.80 -4.58
N SER A 60 -5.16 5.11 -4.25
CA SER A 60 -4.00 4.89 -5.11
C SER A 60 -2.81 4.38 -4.30
N TYR A 61 -1.98 3.56 -4.95
CA TYR A 61 -0.81 2.93 -4.34
C TYR A 61 0.23 2.53 -5.40
N ILE A 62 1.49 2.46 -4.99
CA ILE A 62 2.58 1.86 -5.77
C ILE A 62 3.10 0.66 -4.96
N CYS A 63 3.11 -0.52 -5.57
CA CYS A 63 3.71 -1.72 -4.99
C CYS A 63 4.85 -2.20 -5.88
N GLN A 64 6.02 -2.43 -5.31
CA GLN A 64 7.17 -2.97 -6.02
C GLN A 64 7.86 -4.03 -5.18
N CYS A 65 8.40 -5.05 -5.85
CA CYS A 65 9.07 -6.17 -5.22
C CYS A 65 10.44 -6.41 -5.84
N ASN A 66 11.42 -6.75 -5.01
CA ASN A 66 12.73 -7.19 -5.44
C ASN A 66 12.60 -8.56 -6.13
N GLY A 67 12.48 -8.50 -7.46
CA GLY A 67 12.22 -9.67 -8.32
C GLY A 67 11.67 -9.31 -9.70
N PHE A 68 11.19 -8.07 -9.90
CA PHE A 68 10.86 -7.53 -11.22
C PHE A 68 12.02 -6.75 -11.87
N LEU A 69 13.26 -7.14 -11.56
CA LEU A 69 14.42 -6.95 -12.44
C LEU A 69 14.66 -8.30 -13.13
N MET A 70 13.77 -8.69 -14.04
CA MET A 70 14.13 -9.64 -15.08
C MET A 70 14.73 -8.82 -16.22
N ASN A 71 16.07 -8.85 -16.32
CA ASN A 71 16.91 -8.42 -17.45
C ASN A 71 16.54 -7.13 -18.19
#